data_AF-A0A2H0WFP3-F1
#
_entry.id   AF-A0A2H0WFP3-F1
#
_cell.length_a   1.000
_cell.length_b   1.000
_cell.length_c   1.000
_cell.angle_alpha   90.00
_cell.angle_beta   90.00
_cell.angle_gamma   90.00
#
_symmetry.space_group_name_H-M   'P 1'
#
loop_
_entity.id
_entity.type
_entity.pdbx_description
1 polymer ?
#
loop_
_entity_poly.entity_id
_entity_poly.type
_entity_poly.pdbx_seq_one_letter_code
_entity_poly.pdbx_strand_id
1 'polypeptide(L)'
;MTIRTSSALITGIAAALFWPATAWASGGQQGIDLTNHAVGFAALALFFIAYVFVMFEEFTHLRKSKPVILAAGIMWALVAWQYLGHEQPHLAEEAVRHNILEYAELLLFLL
;
A
#
# COMPACT_ATOMS: atom_id res chain seq x y z
N MET A 1 -28.27 41.50 -7.40
CA MET A 1 -27.84 40.47 -8.38
C MET A 1 -26.51 39.78 -8.01
N THR A 2 -25.73 40.35 -7.08
CA THR A 2 -24.39 39.87 -6.64
C THR A 2 -24.37 38.68 -5.68
N ILE A 3 -25.49 38.33 -5.03
CA ILE A 3 -25.53 37.25 -4.00
C ILE A 3 -25.54 35.86 -4.65
N ARG A 4 -26.16 35.71 -5.83
CA ARG A 4 -26.30 34.41 -6.53
C ARG A 4 -25.00 33.93 -7.16
N THR A 5 -24.10 34.85 -7.50
CA THR A 5 -22.75 34.55 -8.02
C THR A 5 -21.83 34.09 -6.90
N SER A 6 -21.92 34.67 -5.70
CA SER A 6 -21.10 34.25 -4.55
C SER A 6 -21.49 32.87 -4.03
N SER A 7 -22.78 32.53 -3.98
CA SER A 7 -23.21 31.17 -3.59
C SER A 7 -22.78 30.11 -4.61
N ALA A 8 -22.88 30.40 -5.90
CA ALA A 8 -22.44 29.50 -6.97
C ALA A 8 -20.92 29.25 -6.94
N LEU A 9 -20.11 30.24 -6.58
CA LEU A 9 -18.66 30.09 -6.41
C LEU A 9 -18.32 29.16 -5.23
N ILE A 10 -19.02 29.31 -4.10
CA ILE A 10 -18.81 28.46 -2.92
C ILE A 10 -19.21 27.01 -3.23
N THR A 11 -20.34 26.81 -3.92
CA THR A 11 -20.78 25.46 -4.33
C THR A 11 -19.83 24.82 -5.33
N GLY A 12 -19.29 25.61 -6.28
CA GLY A 12 -18.29 25.13 -7.23
C GLY A 12 -16.97 24.70 -6.58
N ILE A 13 -16.47 25.49 -5.61
CA ILE A 13 -15.25 25.16 -4.85
C ILE A 13 -15.48 23.93 -3.96
N ALA A 14 -16.63 23.84 -3.28
CA ALA A 14 -16.97 22.66 -2.48
C ALA A 14 -17.03 21.40 -3.36
N ALA A 15 -17.65 21.46 -4.53
CA ALA A 15 -17.70 20.34 -5.47
C ALA A 15 -16.31 19.93 -5.99
N ALA A 16 -15.42 20.90 -6.21
CA ALA A 16 -14.03 20.63 -6.61
C ALA A 16 -13.20 19.96 -5.50
N LEU A 17 -13.48 20.26 -4.23
CA LEU A 17 -12.82 19.62 -3.08
C LEU A 17 -13.25 18.15 -2.89
N PHE A 18 -14.46 17.79 -3.30
CA PHE A 18 -14.94 16.41 -3.27
C PHE A 18 -14.64 15.62 -4.55
N TRP A 19 -14.07 16.26 -5.57
CA TRP A 19 -13.65 15.56 -6.77
C TRP A 19 -12.36 14.78 -6.47
N PRO A 20 -12.31 13.45 -6.69
CA PRO A 20 -11.08 12.70 -6.53
C PRO A 20 -10.08 13.23 -7.55
N ALA A 21 -9.11 14.01 -7.09
CA ALA A 21 -8.02 14.49 -7.93
C ALA A 21 -7.29 13.27 -8.50
N THR A 22 -7.13 13.22 -9.82
CA THR A 22 -6.38 12.16 -10.47
C THR A 22 -4.91 12.31 -10.09
N ALA A 23 -4.43 11.46 -9.20
CA ALA A 23 -3.01 11.36 -8.90
C ALA A 23 -2.31 10.64 -10.04
N TRP A 24 -1.39 11.33 -10.71
CA TRP A 24 -0.50 10.72 -11.69
C TRP A 24 0.69 10.14 -10.95
N ALA A 25 0.83 8.81 -10.96
CA ALA A 25 2.04 8.18 -10.47
C ALA A 25 3.20 8.52 -11.43
N SER A 26 4.27 9.14 -10.93
CA SER A 26 5.50 9.29 -11.69
C SER A 26 6.07 7.89 -11.93
N GLY A 27 6.11 7.46 -13.20
CA GLY A 27 6.41 6.09 -13.60
C GLY A 27 7.64 5.52 -12.91
N GLY A 28 7.40 4.64 -11.94
CA GLY A 28 8.41 3.91 -11.19
C GLY A 28 8.05 2.43 -11.22
N GLN A 29 8.86 1.69 -11.99
CA GLN A 29 8.88 0.24 -12.15
C GLN A 29 7.71 -0.37 -12.96
N GLN A 30 8.06 -0.96 -14.10
CA GLN A 30 7.22 -1.86 -14.89
C GLN A 30 7.05 -3.18 -14.12
N GLY A 31 6.31 -3.13 -13.02
CA GLY A 31 5.92 -4.32 -12.25
C GLY A 31 4.80 -5.08 -12.95
N ILE A 32 4.65 -6.36 -12.61
CA ILE A 32 3.53 -7.18 -13.06
C ILE A 32 2.23 -6.59 -12.48
N ASP A 33 1.23 -6.36 -13.33
CA ASP A 33 -0.09 -5.90 -12.87
C ASP A 33 -0.84 -7.06 -12.18
N LEU A 34 -0.82 -7.03 -10.85
CA LEU A 34 -1.50 -8.00 -9.99
C LEU A 34 -2.84 -7.45 -9.44
N THR A 35 -3.29 -6.29 -9.93
CA THR A 35 -4.46 -5.57 -9.38
C THR A 35 -5.74 -6.39 -9.49
N ASN A 36 -5.94 -7.06 -10.64
CA ASN A 36 -7.08 -7.93 -10.89
C ASN A 36 -6.71 -9.42 -10.80
N HIS A 37 -5.67 -9.76 -10.03
CA HIS A 37 -5.17 -11.12 -9.92
C HIS A 37 -5.53 -11.79 -8.59
N ALA A 38 -5.70 -13.11 -8.59
CA ALA A 38 -6.06 -13.89 -7.39
C ALA A 38 -5.05 -13.68 -6.24
N VAL A 39 -3.76 -13.52 -6.58
CA VAL A 39 -2.70 -13.24 -5.61
C VAL A 39 -2.86 -11.87 -4.94
N GLY A 40 -3.30 -10.85 -5.70
CA GLY A 40 -3.61 -9.52 -5.16
C GLY A 40 -4.78 -9.57 -4.18
N PHE A 41 -5.86 -10.27 -4.53
CA PHE A 41 -6.98 -10.49 -3.62
C PHE A 41 -6.58 -11.30 -2.37
N ALA A 42 -5.72 -12.31 -2.53
CA ALA A 42 -5.19 -13.08 -1.40
C ALA A 42 -4.35 -12.22 -0.46
N ALA A 43 -3.52 -11.32 -0.99
CA ALA A 43 -2.75 -10.37 -0.18
C ALA A 43 -3.66 -9.43 0.61
N LEU A 44 -4.73 -8.92 -0.01
CA LEU A 44 -5.71 -8.07 0.67
C LEU A 44 -6.45 -8.81 1.79
N ALA A 45 -6.84 -10.07 1.54
CA ALA A 45 -7.46 -10.91 2.56
C ALA A 45 -6.50 -11.19 3.73
N LEU A 46 -5.22 -11.50 3.44
CA LEU A 46 -4.19 -11.68 4.48
C LEU A 46 -3.98 -10.42 5.30
N PHE A 47 -3.92 -9.26 4.65
CA PHE A 47 -3.80 -7.96 5.33
C PHE A 47 -4.99 -7.73 6.26
N PHE A 48 -6.21 -7.98 5.80
CA PHE A 48 -7.42 -7.84 6.62
C PHE A 48 -7.41 -8.79 7.83
N ILE A 49 -7.06 -10.07 7.61
CA ILE A 49 -6.94 -11.05 8.68
C ILE A 49 -5.88 -10.61 9.71
N ALA A 50 -4.71 -10.18 9.25
CA ALA A 50 -3.65 -9.68 10.11
C ALA A 50 -4.10 -8.47 10.93
N TYR A 51 -4.81 -7.53 10.32
CA TYR A 51 -5.38 -6.37 11.00
C TYR A 51 -6.37 -6.79 12.09
N VAL A 52 -7.24 -7.75 11.80
CA VAL A 52 -8.17 -8.32 12.79
C VAL A 52 -7.40 -8.98 13.94
N PHE A 53 -6.33 -9.73 13.68
CA PHE A 53 -5.46 -10.29 14.74
C PHE A 53 -4.78 -9.21 15.58
N VAL A 54 -4.37 -8.09 14.97
CA VAL A 54 -3.79 -6.94 15.69
C VAL A 54 -4.83 -6.27 16.59
N MET A 55 -6.10 -6.23 16.15
CA MET A 55 -7.21 -5.69 16.94
C MET A 55 -7.58 -6.64 18.09
N PHE A 56 -7.57 -7.96 17.86
CA PHE A 56 -7.84 -8.98 18.88
C PHE A 56 -6.68 -9.23 19.86
N GLU A 57 -5.61 -8.43 19.80
CA GLU A 57 -4.48 -8.54 20.72
C GLU A 57 -4.92 -8.53 22.19
N GLU A 58 -5.94 -7.73 22.51
CA GLU A 58 -6.53 -7.61 23.86
C GLU A 58 -6.97 -8.96 24.45
N PHE A 59 -7.24 -9.96 23.61
CA PHE A 59 -7.69 -11.30 24.03
C PHE A 59 -6.61 -12.38 23.90
N THR A 60 -5.54 -12.14 23.13
CA THR A 60 -4.55 -13.17 22.76
C THR A 60 -3.15 -12.97 23.38
N HIS A 61 -2.89 -11.85 24.06
CA HIS A 61 -1.60 -11.52 24.72
C HIS A 61 -0.34 -11.60 23.81
N LEU A 62 -0.51 -11.75 22.50
CA LEU A 62 0.59 -11.71 21.54
C LEU A 62 0.99 -10.26 21.30
N ARG A 63 2.27 -9.91 21.35
CA ARG A 63 2.71 -8.56 20.95
C ARG A 63 2.23 -8.24 19.52
N LYS A 64 1.55 -7.10 19.32
CA LYS A 64 1.03 -6.64 18.01
C LYS A 64 2.00 -6.76 16.84
N SER A 65 3.31 -6.71 17.08
CA SER A 65 4.32 -6.86 16.03
C SER A 65 4.37 -8.28 15.42
N LYS A 66 4.00 -9.34 16.16
CA LYS A 66 4.11 -10.73 15.68
C LYS A 66 3.11 -11.08 14.57
N PRO A 67 1.80 -10.77 14.70
CA PRO A 67 0.85 -11.05 13.61
C PRO A 67 1.18 -10.24 12.35
N VAL A 68 1.56 -8.97 12.51
CA VAL A 68 1.87 -8.07 11.39
C VAL A 68 3.07 -8.57 10.60
N ILE A 69 4.18 -8.91 11.28
CA ILE A 69 5.40 -9.32 10.59
C ILE A 69 5.26 -10.66 9.88
N LEU A 70 4.48 -11.59 10.45
CA LEU A 70 4.16 -12.87 9.81
C LEU A 70 3.37 -12.65 8.52
N ALA A 71 2.31 -11.84 8.58
CA ALA A 71 1.49 -11.53 7.41
C ALA A 71 2.31 -10.82 6.33
N ALA A 72 3.15 -9.85 6.71
CA ALA A 72 4.06 -9.17 5.80
C ALA A 72 5.00 -10.15 5.09
N GLY A 73 5.59 -11.10 5.83
CA GLY A 73 6.45 -12.14 5.24
C GLY A 73 5.71 -13.04 4.25
N ILE A 74 4.48 -13.46 4.57
CA ILE A 74 3.66 -14.28 3.66
C ILE A 74 3.30 -13.49 2.40
N MET A 75 2.93 -12.21 2.52
CA MET A 75 2.63 -11.36 1.37
C MET A 75 3.86 -11.20 0.46
N TRP A 76 5.05 -10.97 1.02
CA TRP A 76 6.30 -10.92 0.26
C TRP A 76 6.62 -12.24 -0.45
N ALA A 77 6.38 -13.38 0.20
CA ALA A 77 6.57 -14.69 -0.42
C ALA A 77 5.61 -14.92 -1.60
N LEU A 78 4.34 -14.52 -1.47
CA LEU A 78 3.35 -14.61 -2.55
C LEU A 78 3.74 -13.74 -3.75
N VAL A 79 4.25 -12.53 -3.51
CA VAL A 79 4.75 -11.65 -4.57
C VAL A 79 5.96 -12.27 -5.25
N ALA A 80 6.97 -12.73 -4.49
CA ALA A 80 8.15 -13.39 -5.04
C ALA A 80 7.79 -14.62 -5.88
N TRP A 81 6.79 -15.40 -5.46
CA TRP A 81 6.28 -16.54 -6.23
C TRP A 81 5.77 -16.12 -7.61
N GLN A 82 5.03 -15.02 -7.71
CA GLN A 82 4.57 -14.54 -9.02
C GLN A 82 5.70 -14.09 -9.93
N TYR A 83 6.73 -13.43 -9.38
CA TYR A 83 7.88 -12.99 -10.18
C TYR A 83 8.77 -14.15 -10.66
N LEU A 84 8.83 -15.27 -9.90
CA LEU A 84 9.48 -16.51 -10.35
C LEU A 84 8.79 -17.11 -11.58
N GLY A 85 7.45 -17.07 -11.62
CA GLY A 85 6.67 -17.61 -12.73
C GLY A 85 6.72 -16.79 -14.03
N HIS A 86 7.22 -15.56 -13.98
CA HIS A 86 7.26 -14.62 -15.12
C HIS A 86 8.68 -14.38 -15.66
N GLU A 87 9.64 -15.25 -15.31
CA GLU A 87 11.06 -15.17 -15.73
C GLU A 87 11.77 -13.85 -15.33
N GLN A 88 11.19 -13.09 -14.39
CA GLN A 88 11.71 -11.80 -13.92
C GLN A 88 11.99 -11.78 -12.40
N PRO A 89 12.73 -12.77 -11.84
CA PRO A 89 12.94 -12.85 -10.39
C PRO A 89 13.71 -11.66 -9.81
N HIS A 90 14.57 -11.01 -10.60
CA HIS A 90 15.37 -9.87 -10.14
C HIS A 90 14.54 -8.64 -9.77
N LEU A 91 13.36 -8.45 -10.35
CA LEU A 91 12.53 -7.28 -10.03
C LEU A 91 12.02 -7.32 -8.58
N ALA A 92 11.70 -8.51 -8.07
CA ALA A 92 11.29 -8.67 -6.68
C ALA A 92 12.45 -8.41 -5.71
N GLU A 93 13.65 -8.88 -6.03
CA GLU A 93 14.87 -8.64 -5.25
C GLU A 93 15.23 -7.16 -5.22
N GLU A 94 15.23 -6.50 -6.38
CA GLU A 94 15.54 -5.08 -6.51
C GLU A 94 14.54 -4.22 -5.72
N ALA A 95 13.25 -4.55 -5.76
CA ALA A 95 12.22 -3.88 -4.99
C ALA A 95 12.46 -4.00 -3.47
N VAL A 96 12.76 -5.19 -2.95
CA VAL A 96 13.09 -5.38 -1.51
C VAL A 96 14.34 -4.60 -1.14
N ARG A 97 15.40 -4.72 -1.95
CA ARG A 97 16.67 -4.02 -1.71
C ARG A 97 16.48 -2.52 -1.65
N HIS A 98 15.72 -1.97 -2.59
CA HIS A 98 15.43 -0.54 -2.63
C HIS A 98 14.69 -0.07 -1.36
N ASN A 99 13.63 -0.79 -0.94
CA ASN A 99 12.89 -0.48 0.29
C ASN A 99 13.80 -0.50 1.52
N ILE A 100 14.62 -1.54 1.67
CA ILE A 100 15.52 -1.67 2.83
C ILE A 100 16.57 -0.55 2.83
N LEU A 101 17.13 -0.20 1.67
CA LEU A 101 18.10 0.89 1.56
C LEU A 101 17.46 2.24 1.90
N GLU A 102 16.25 2.52 1.42
CA GLU A 102 15.53 3.74 1.77
C GLU A 102 15.26 3.82 3.28
N TYR A 103 14.79 2.73 3.90
CA TYR A 103 14.63 2.68 5.36
C TYR A 103 15.96 2.85 6.10
N ALA A 104 17.06 2.31 5.57
CA ALA A 104 18.39 2.47 6.15
C ALA A 104 18.91 3.91 6.02
N GLU A 105 18.68 4.57 4.88
CA GLU A 105 19.00 5.98 4.64
C GLU A 105 18.22 6.89 5.60
N LEU A 106 16.92 6.65 5.78
CA LEU A 106 16.10 7.38 6.74
C LEU A 106 16.56 7.16 8.19
N LEU A 107 16.94 5.93 8.55
CA LEU A 107 17.48 5.62 9.88
C LEU A 107 18.81 6.36 10.13
N LEU A 108 19.73 6.34 9.16
CA LEU A 108 21.00 7.05 9.25
C LEU A 108 20.83 8.57 9.30
N PHE A 109 19.84 9.11 8.60
CA PHE A 109 19.50 10.54 8.66
C PHE A 109 18.97 10.96 10.03
N LEU A 110 18.26 10.08 10.72
CA LEU A 110 17.69 10.32 12.05
C LEU A 110 18.68 10.11 13.21
N LEU A 111 19.85 9.52 12.95
CA LEU A 111 20.91 9.25 13.93
C LEU A 111 21.88 10.43 14.06
#